data_AF-A0A525IMJ5-F1
#
_entry.id   AF-A0A525IMJ5-F1
#
_cell.length_a   1.000
_cell.length_b   1.000
_cell.length_c   1.000
_cell.angle_alpha   90.00
_cell.angle_beta   90.00
_cell.angle_gamma   90.00
#
_symmetry.space_group_name_H-M   'P 1'
#
loop_
_entity.id
_entity.type
_entity.pdbx_description
1 polymer ?
#
loop_
_entity_poly.entity_id
_entity_poly.type
_entity_poly.pdbx_seq_one_letter_code
_entity_poly.pdbx_strand_id
1 'polypeptide(L)'
;MGYFSWVVAGTLLGAQARPHRTLELIALPVVAAFVMTQWDVVIDPPEATISKAWIWHDGGAHFGVPLSNYLGWLLTSWLFYQAFALYLSRRRYVLAQSAEQARALRLVAILLYLCSGLTHVTPFLIGQSGEVVDAANHVWRVADLRETTVVILLFTMVFTSVLAALRLATDAADR
;
A
#
# COMPACT_ATOMS: atom_id res chain seq x y z
N MET A 1 -4.86 6.12 -2.13
CA MET A 1 -3.85 5.05 -2.07
C MET A 1 -3.70 4.25 -3.36
N GLY A 2 -4.78 3.88 -4.07
CA GLY A 2 -4.66 3.04 -5.27
C GLY A 2 -3.70 3.56 -6.36
N TYR A 3 -3.86 4.80 -6.83
CA TYR A 3 -2.96 5.34 -7.86
C TYR A 3 -1.50 5.46 -7.39
N PHE A 4 -1.25 5.81 -6.12
CA PHE A 4 0.11 5.87 -5.58
C PHE A 4 0.76 4.49 -5.54
N SER A 5 0.00 3.46 -5.15
CA SER A 5 0.47 2.06 -5.15
C SER A 5 0.84 1.59 -6.56
N TRP A 6 0.05 1.96 -7.57
CA TRP A 6 0.38 1.71 -8.98
C TRP A 6 1.69 2.39 -9.41
N VAL A 7 1.90 3.65 -9.03
CA VAL A 7 3.13 4.39 -9.37
C VAL A 7 4.36 3.85 -8.63
N VAL A 8 4.21 3.46 -7.36
CA VAL A 8 5.27 2.81 -6.57
C VAL A 8 5.67 1.48 -7.22
N ALA A 9 4.70 0.61 -7.53
CA ALA A 9 4.94 -0.65 -8.23
C ALA A 9 5.59 -0.45 -9.61
N GLY A 10 5.10 0.53 -10.38
CA GLY A 10 5.70 0.90 -11.67
C GLY A 10 7.11 1.47 -11.55
N THR A 11 7.49 2.04 -10.40
CA THR A 11 8.85 2.50 -10.16
C THR A 11 9.76 1.35 -9.76
N LEU A 12 9.30 0.44 -8.88
CA LEU A 12 10.04 -0.77 -8.51
C LEU A 12 10.37 -1.65 -9.72
N LEU A 13 9.43 -1.80 -10.65
CA LEU A 13 9.59 -2.63 -11.84
C LEU A 13 10.30 -1.91 -13.00
N GLY A 14 10.64 -0.63 -12.86
CA GLY A 14 11.14 0.18 -13.98
C GLY A 14 10.14 0.25 -15.15
N ALA A 15 8.85 0.11 -14.86
CA ALA A 15 7.81 0.06 -15.87
C ALA A 15 7.62 1.43 -16.53
N GLN A 16 7.43 1.40 -17.85
CA GLN A 16 7.08 2.59 -18.60
C GLN A 16 5.63 3.01 -18.32
N ALA A 17 5.30 4.25 -18.68
CA ALA A 17 3.94 4.78 -18.50
C ALA A 17 2.87 3.94 -19.21
N ARG A 18 3.26 3.19 -20.25
CA ARG A 18 2.42 2.25 -20.95
C ARG A 18 3.05 0.85 -20.83
N PRO A 19 2.34 -0.14 -20.29
CA PRO A 19 2.82 -1.51 -20.31
C PRO A 19 2.68 -2.07 -21.73
N HIS A 20 3.78 -2.56 -22.28
CA HIS A 20 3.85 -3.05 -23.66
C HIS A 20 4.19 -4.53 -23.74
N ARG A 21 4.99 -5.02 -22.79
CA ARG A 21 5.42 -6.42 -22.73
C ARG A 21 4.41 -7.24 -21.96
N THR A 22 4.19 -8.48 -22.36
CA THR A 22 3.30 -9.42 -21.64
C THR A 22 3.68 -9.56 -20.17
N LEU A 23 4.99 -9.57 -19.87
CA LEU A 23 5.48 -9.60 -18.49
C LEU A 23 5.07 -8.35 -17.70
N GLU A 24 5.12 -7.15 -18.29
CA GLU A 24 4.70 -5.90 -17.64
C GLU A 24 3.19 -5.89 -17.39
N LEU A 25 2.39 -6.45 -18.31
CA LEU A 25 0.93 -6.53 -18.19
C LEU A 25 0.47 -7.43 -17.05
N ILE A 26 1.33 -8.31 -16.54
CA ILE A 26 1.04 -9.23 -15.43
C ILE A 26 1.74 -8.76 -14.16
N ALA A 27 3.05 -8.50 -14.24
CA ALA A 27 3.86 -8.15 -13.07
C ALA A 27 3.41 -6.82 -12.45
N LEU A 28 3.08 -5.80 -13.26
CA LEU A 28 2.70 -4.50 -12.72
C LEU A 28 1.39 -4.56 -11.92
N PRO A 29 0.28 -5.14 -12.42
CA PRO A 29 -0.93 -5.32 -11.61
C PRO A 29 -0.72 -6.13 -10.34
N VAL A 30 0.06 -7.22 -10.41
CA VAL A 30 0.32 -8.07 -9.24
C VAL A 30 1.10 -7.30 -8.18
N VAL A 31 2.21 -6.67 -8.55
CA VAL A 31 3.01 -5.88 -7.59
C VAL A 31 2.21 -4.70 -7.05
N ALA A 32 1.45 -4.00 -7.90
CA ALA A 32 0.59 -2.89 -7.46
C ALA A 32 -0.48 -3.34 -6.45
N ALA A 33 -1.05 -4.54 -6.64
CA ALA A 33 -2.00 -5.13 -5.71
C ALA A 33 -1.35 -5.40 -4.34
N PHE A 34 -0.16 -6.00 -4.32
CA PHE A 34 0.58 -6.20 -3.07
C PHE A 34 0.93 -4.88 -2.38
N VAL A 35 1.41 -3.88 -3.12
CA VAL A 35 1.73 -2.55 -2.57
C VAL A 35 0.48 -1.88 -1.98
N MET A 36 -0.68 -2.04 -2.62
CA MET A 36 -1.96 -1.56 -2.10
C MET A 36 -2.34 -2.31 -0.81
N THR A 37 -2.27 -3.64 -0.82
CA THR A 37 -2.62 -4.47 0.34
C THR A 37 -1.70 -4.25 1.53
N GLN A 38 -0.43 -3.84 1.35
CA GLN A 38 0.41 -3.41 2.46
C GLN A 38 -0.23 -2.26 3.26
N TRP A 39 -0.88 -1.31 2.58
CA TRP A 39 -1.60 -0.23 3.26
C TRP A 39 -2.82 -0.76 4.01
N ASP A 40 -3.62 -1.65 3.40
CA ASP A 40 -4.78 -2.28 4.05
C ASP A 40 -4.36 -3.04 5.32
N VAL A 41 -3.26 -3.79 5.29
CA VAL A 41 -2.72 -4.52 6.46
C VAL A 41 -2.29 -3.58 7.59
N VAL A 42 -1.81 -2.36 7.26
CA VAL A 42 -1.42 -1.35 8.26
C VAL A 42 -2.65 -0.66 8.86
N ILE A 43 -3.62 -0.26 8.03
CA ILE A 43 -4.74 0.59 8.46
C ILE A 43 -5.90 -0.20 9.08
N ASP A 44 -6.16 -1.43 8.61
CA ASP A 44 -7.37 -2.15 9.00
C ASP A 44 -7.47 -2.47 10.49
N PRO A 45 -6.41 -2.97 11.18
CA PRO A 45 -6.49 -3.27 12.61
C PRO A 45 -6.86 -2.07 13.50
N PRO A 46 -6.16 -0.91 13.43
CA PRO A 46 -6.52 0.24 14.27
C PRO A 46 -7.89 0.81 13.91
N GLU A 47 -8.23 0.90 12.63
CA GLU A 47 -9.53 1.46 12.24
C GLU A 47 -10.70 0.55 12.61
N ALA A 48 -10.52 -0.76 12.54
CA ALA A 48 -11.57 -1.70 12.90
C ALA A 48 -11.78 -1.79 14.41
N THR A 49 -10.68 -1.89 15.15
CA THR A 49 -10.74 -2.29 16.56
C THR A 49 -10.69 -1.10 17.51
N ILE A 50 -9.94 -0.05 17.18
CA ILE A 50 -9.87 1.17 18.01
C ILE A 50 -10.92 2.18 17.54
N SER A 51 -10.87 2.59 16.27
CA SER A 51 -11.78 3.62 15.74
C SER A 51 -13.21 3.12 15.54
N LYS A 52 -13.40 1.79 15.42
CA LYS A 52 -14.68 1.16 15.05
C LYS A 52 -15.26 1.69 13.73
N ALA A 53 -14.41 2.08 12.80
CA ALA A 53 -14.80 2.59 11.49
C ALA A 53 -15.46 1.50 10.62
N TRP A 54 -15.04 0.25 10.81
CA TRP A 54 -15.67 -0.95 10.26
C TRP A 54 -15.51 -2.10 11.25
N ILE A 55 -16.45 -3.04 11.26
CA ILE A 55 -16.52 -4.08 12.29
C ILE A 55 -16.73 -5.44 11.63
N TRP A 56 -15.87 -6.40 11.96
CA TRP A 56 -16.08 -7.81 11.66
C TRP A 56 -16.71 -8.49 12.88
N HIS A 57 -17.96 -8.92 12.73
CA HIS A 57 -18.70 -9.55 13.83
C HIS A 57 -18.10 -10.88 14.28
N ASP A 58 -17.54 -11.66 13.36
CA ASP A 58 -16.86 -12.92 13.66
C ASP A 58 -15.40 -12.72 14.12
N GLY A 59 -14.93 -11.47 14.16
CA GLY A 59 -13.56 -11.11 14.53
C GLY A 59 -12.51 -11.61 13.54
N GLY A 60 -11.27 -11.68 14.01
CA GLY A 60 -10.14 -12.16 13.21
C GLY A 60 -8.82 -12.08 13.97
N ALA A 61 -7.86 -12.89 13.53
CA ALA A 61 -6.58 -13.05 14.24
C ALA A 61 -5.72 -11.78 14.24
N HIS A 62 -5.92 -10.89 13.26
CA HIS A 62 -5.17 -9.64 13.18
C HIS A 62 -5.95 -8.51 13.86
N PHE A 63 -6.01 -8.57 15.19
CA PHE A 63 -6.75 -7.63 16.06
C PHE A 63 -8.19 -7.40 15.58
N GLY A 64 -8.96 -8.47 15.39
CA GLY A 64 -10.35 -8.39 14.95
C GLY A 64 -10.53 -8.40 13.42
N VAL A 65 -9.44 -8.35 12.63
CA VAL A 65 -9.49 -8.41 11.16
C VAL A 65 -9.16 -9.82 10.66
N PRO A 66 -10.03 -10.48 9.87
CA PRO A 66 -9.79 -11.83 9.37
C PRO A 66 -8.85 -11.82 8.15
N LEU A 67 -8.13 -12.93 7.93
CA LEU A 67 -7.23 -13.08 6.76
C LEU A 67 -7.97 -12.91 5.42
N SER A 68 -9.23 -13.32 5.35
CA SER A 68 -10.07 -13.19 4.16
C SER A 68 -10.24 -11.75 3.71
N ASN A 69 -10.18 -10.76 4.62
CA ASN A 69 -10.21 -9.35 4.28
C ASN A 69 -9.02 -8.97 3.39
N TYR A 70 -7.80 -9.32 3.79
CA TYR A 70 -6.58 -8.99 3.02
C TYR A 70 -6.52 -9.71 1.69
N LEU A 71 -6.97 -10.97 1.63
CA LEU A 71 -7.11 -11.69 0.37
C LEU A 71 -8.16 -11.05 -0.55
N GLY A 72 -9.26 -10.55 0.02
CA GLY A 72 -10.29 -9.80 -0.68
C GLY A 72 -9.76 -8.49 -1.26
N TRP A 73 -9.04 -7.70 -0.47
CA TRP A 73 -8.40 -6.46 -0.94
C TRP A 73 -7.33 -6.71 -1.99
N LEU A 74 -6.53 -7.77 -1.84
CA LEU A 74 -5.53 -8.18 -2.83
C LEU A 74 -6.18 -8.55 -4.16
N LEU A 75 -7.22 -9.40 -4.13
CA LEU A 75 -7.96 -9.83 -5.32
C LEU A 75 -8.63 -8.63 -6.02
N THR A 76 -9.32 -7.79 -5.24
CA THR A 76 -10.04 -6.62 -5.76
C THR A 76 -9.06 -5.63 -6.39
N SER A 77 -7.96 -5.34 -5.72
CA SER A 77 -6.91 -4.45 -6.23
C SER A 77 -6.27 -5.02 -7.49
N TRP A 78 -5.95 -6.32 -7.52
CA TRP A 78 -5.39 -6.97 -8.70
C TRP A 78 -6.34 -6.89 -9.90
N LEU A 79 -7.63 -7.20 -9.73
CA LEU A 79 -8.62 -7.11 -10.81
C LEU A 79 -8.70 -5.68 -11.38
N PHE A 80 -8.75 -4.69 -10.50
CA PHE A 80 -8.76 -3.28 -10.90
C PHE A 80 -7.50 -2.89 -11.66
N TYR A 81 -6.32 -3.21 -11.12
CA TYR A 81 -5.06 -2.90 -11.77
C TYR A 81 -4.85 -3.67 -13.06
N GLN A 82 -5.34 -4.90 -13.17
CA GLN A 82 -5.28 -5.68 -14.39
C GLN A 82 -6.12 -5.04 -15.49
N ALA A 83 -7.35 -4.64 -15.16
CA ALA A 83 -8.20 -3.89 -16.08
C ALA A 83 -7.55 -2.55 -16.48
N PHE A 84 -6.94 -1.84 -15.53
CA PHE A 84 -6.24 -0.58 -15.78
C PHE A 84 -5.01 -0.78 -16.70
N ALA A 85 -4.22 -1.83 -16.49
CA ALA A 85 -3.09 -2.18 -17.35
C ALA A 85 -3.52 -2.46 -18.79
N LEU A 86 -4.58 -3.26 -18.97
CA LEU A 86 -5.15 -3.57 -20.29
C LEU A 86 -5.74 -2.33 -20.98
N TYR A 87 -6.32 -1.43 -20.21
CA TYR A 87 -6.81 -0.15 -20.71
C TYR A 87 -5.66 0.75 -21.19
N LEU A 88 -4.59 0.89 -20.39
CA LEU A 88 -3.43 1.69 -20.75
C LEU A 88 -2.66 1.11 -21.94
N SER A 89 -2.54 -0.22 -22.03
CA SER A 89 -1.83 -0.88 -23.12
C SER A 89 -2.48 -0.62 -24.49
N ARG A 90 -3.80 -0.37 -24.53
CA ARG A 90 -4.55 -0.05 -25.74
C ARG A 90 -4.51 1.45 -26.13
N ARG A 91 -4.05 2.36 -25.26
CA ARG A 91 -4.02 3.80 -25.57
C ARG A 91 -2.88 4.17 -26.52
N ARG A 92 -3.18 4.93 -27.57
CA ARG A 92 -2.22 5.37 -28.60
C ARG A 92 -1.41 6.62 -28.21
N TYR A 93 -1.91 7.42 -27.26
CA TYR A 93 -1.27 8.67 -26.83
C TYR A 93 -0.95 8.62 -25.34
N VAL A 94 0.31 8.88 -25.01
CA VAL A 94 0.76 9.23 -23.66
C VAL A 94 1.13 10.70 -23.73
N LEU A 95 0.66 11.50 -22.77
CA LEU A 95 1.05 12.90 -22.67
C LEU A 95 2.58 12.98 -22.57
N ALA A 96 3.20 13.78 -23.44
CA ALA A 96 4.63 14.04 -23.36
C ALA A 96 4.91 14.77 -22.04
N GLN A 97 5.59 14.10 -21.13
CA GLN A 97 6.12 14.69 -19.90
C GLN A 97 7.63 14.76 -20.01
N SER A 98 8.25 15.83 -19.49
CA SER A 98 9.69 15.84 -19.36
C SER A 98 10.14 14.74 -18.38
N ALA A 99 11.38 14.26 -18.54
CA ALA A 99 11.94 13.26 -17.64
C ALA A 99 11.95 13.75 -16.18
N GLU A 100 12.18 15.04 -15.97
CA GLU A 100 12.15 15.70 -14.67
C GLU A 100 10.75 15.68 -14.04
N GLN A 101 9.72 16.06 -14.81
CA GLN A 101 8.32 16.04 -14.34
C GLN A 101 7.88 14.62 -13.96
N ALA A 102 8.18 13.63 -14.81
CA ALA A 102 7.85 12.23 -14.53
C ALA A 102 8.54 11.72 -13.25
N ARG A 103 9.80 12.14 -13.01
CA ARG A 103 10.55 11.80 -11.80
C ARG A 103 9.93 12.46 -10.56
N ALA A 104 9.61 13.76 -10.63
CA ALA A 104 8.99 14.49 -9.53
C ALA A 104 7.64 13.86 -9.13
N LEU A 105 6.80 13.50 -10.11
CA LEU A 105 5.51 12.86 -9.84
C LEU A 105 5.66 11.47 -9.21
N ARG A 106 6.66 10.69 -9.64
CA ARG A 106 6.98 9.40 -9.00
C ARG A 106 7.43 9.58 -7.55
N LEU A 107 8.31 10.55 -7.29
CA LEU A 107 8.75 10.87 -5.93
C LEU A 107 7.58 11.31 -5.06
N VAL A 108 6.70 12.19 -5.55
CA VAL A 108 5.49 12.61 -4.83
C VAL A 108 4.60 11.41 -4.51
N ALA A 109 4.40 10.49 -5.45
CA ALA A 109 3.60 9.29 -5.19
C ALA A 109 4.23 8.39 -4.11
N ILE A 110 5.56 8.20 -4.14
CA ILE A 110 6.30 7.45 -3.10
C ILE A 110 6.14 8.12 -1.74
N LEU A 111 6.30 9.44 -1.67
CA LEU A 111 6.18 10.19 -0.42
C LEU A 111 4.75 10.17 0.12
N LEU A 112 3.72 10.33 -0.72
CA LEU A 112 2.32 10.24 -0.28
C LEU A 112 1.96 8.83 0.18
N TYR A 113 2.48 7.80 -0.49
CA TYR A 113 2.32 6.43 -0.05
C TYR A 113 2.95 6.22 1.34
N LEU A 114 4.21 6.61 1.52
CA LEU A 114 4.92 6.50 2.80
C LEU A 114 4.24 7.31 3.92
N CYS A 115 3.92 8.57 3.67
CA CYS A 115 3.30 9.47 4.65
C CYS A 115 1.95 8.93 5.13
N SER A 116 1.17 8.28 4.26
CA SER A 116 -0.10 7.69 4.67
C SER A 116 0.06 6.66 5.78
N GLY A 117 1.12 5.84 5.72
CA GLY A 117 1.42 4.85 6.75
C GLY A 117 2.07 5.48 8.00
N LEU A 118 2.92 6.50 7.83
CA LEU A 118 3.55 7.22 8.95
C LEU A 118 2.54 7.89 9.89
N THR A 119 1.29 8.10 9.44
CA THR A 119 0.21 8.60 10.31
C THR A 119 -0.03 7.70 11.53
N HIS A 120 0.32 6.40 11.46
CA HIS A 120 0.17 5.45 12.58
C HIS A 120 1.32 5.47 13.58
N VAL A 121 2.43 6.17 13.29
CA VAL A 121 3.56 6.32 14.23
C VAL A 121 3.20 7.26 15.37
N THR A 122 2.53 8.38 15.09
CA THR A 122 2.15 9.36 16.12
C THR A 122 1.27 8.72 17.20
N PRO A 123 0.20 7.98 16.88
CA PRO A 123 -0.62 7.32 17.88
C PRO A 123 0.12 6.25 18.70
N PHE A 124 1.11 5.58 18.11
CA PHE A 124 2.01 4.67 18.85
C PHE A 124 2.89 5.45 19.85
N LEU A 125 3.52 6.55 19.42
CA LEU A 125 4.38 7.37 20.27
C LEU A 125 3.64 8.06 21.42
N ILE A 126 2.36 8.37 21.24
CA ILE A 126 1.51 8.88 22.34
C ILE A 126 1.39 7.85 23.47
N GLY A 127 1.58 6.56 23.19
CA GLY A 127 1.68 5.53 24.22
C GLY A 127 0.36 5.25 24.95
N GLN A 128 -0.78 5.41 24.28
CA GLN A 128 -2.08 5.07 24.87
C GLN A 128 -2.12 3.59 25.24
N SER A 129 -2.34 3.33 26.52
CA SER A 129 -2.52 1.99 27.08
C SER A 129 -3.99 1.76 27.43
N GLY A 130 -4.40 0.50 27.41
CA GLY A 130 -5.77 0.09 27.64
C GLY A 130 -6.13 -1.17 26.89
N GLU A 131 -7.33 -1.64 27.15
CA GLU A 131 -7.93 -2.79 26.50
C GLU A 131 -9.11 -2.35 25.64
N VAL A 132 -9.31 -3.04 24.54
CA VAL A 132 -10.44 -2.82 23.65
C VAL A 132 -11.03 -4.17 23.26
N VAL A 133 -12.35 -4.26 23.31
CA VAL A 133 -13.08 -5.48 22.97
C VAL A 133 -13.55 -5.39 21.53
N ASP A 134 -13.31 -6.42 20.73
CA ASP A 134 -13.87 -6.53 19.39
C ASP A 134 -15.31 -7.05 19.42
N ALA A 135 -15.97 -7.14 18.26
CA ALA A 135 -17.36 -7.60 18.20
C ALA A 135 -17.51 -9.11 18.46
N ALA A 136 -16.42 -9.88 18.44
CA ALA A 136 -16.37 -11.30 18.79
C ALA A 136 -16.07 -11.51 20.29
N ASN A 137 -16.06 -10.45 21.11
CA ASN A 137 -15.71 -10.45 22.52
C ASN A 137 -14.25 -10.82 22.84
N HIS A 138 -13.33 -10.71 21.88
CA HIS A 138 -11.90 -10.80 22.19
C HIS A 138 -11.38 -9.48 22.74
N VAL A 139 -10.57 -9.58 23.79
CA VAL A 139 -9.92 -8.44 24.43
C VAL A 139 -8.53 -8.26 23.81
N TRP A 140 -8.28 -7.08 23.26
CA TRP A 140 -7.00 -6.70 22.66
C TRP A 140 -6.34 -5.59 23.47
N ARG A 141 -5.02 -5.66 23.63
CA ARG A 141 -4.24 -4.57 24.23
C ARG A 141 -3.93 -3.54 23.17
N VAL A 142 -4.31 -2.28 23.43
CA VAL A 142 -4.13 -1.17 22.47
C VAL A 142 -2.65 -0.95 22.15
N ALA A 143 -1.76 -1.13 23.14
CA ALA A 143 -0.32 -1.01 22.96
C ALA A 143 0.22 -2.05 21.96
N ASP A 144 -0.13 -3.33 22.15
CA ASP A 144 0.29 -4.44 21.28
C ASP A 144 -0.20 -4.24 19.84
N LEU A 145 -1.44 -3.75 19.66
CA LEU A 145 -2.00 -3.39 18.35
C LEU A 145 -1.17 -2.29 17.68
N ARG A 146 -0.96 -1.16 18.38
CA ARG A 146 -0.23 -0.01 17.81
C ARG A 146 1.22 -0.36 17.48
N GLU A 147 1.90 -1.09 18.36
CA GLU A 147 3.27 -1.55 18.13
C GLU A 147 3.33 -2.49 16.91
N THR A 148 2.42 -3.45 16.82
CA THR A 148 2.35 -4.37 15.67
C THR A 148 2.07 -3.63 14.36
N THR A 149 1.16 -2.65 14.37
CA THR A 149 0.92 -1.77 13.22
C THR A 149 2.19 -1.06 12.76
N VAL A 150 2.99 -0.52 13.69
CA VAL A 150 4.27 0.13 13.36
C VAL A 150 5.32 -0.87 12.85
N VAL A 151 5.41 -2.06 13.43
CA VAL A 151 6.30 -3.13 12.94
C VAL A 151 5.95 -3.48 11.49
N ILE A 152 4.67 -3.72 11.20
CA ILE A 152 4.21 -4.03 9.84
C ILE A 152 4.53 -2.86 8.90
N LEU A 153 4.21 -1.62 9.30
CA LEU A 153 4.52 -0.42 8.52
C LEU A 153 6.00 -0.32 8.14
N LEU A 154 6.90 -0.56 9.09
CA LEU A 154 8.36 -0.49 8.88
C LEU A 154 8.84 -1.55 7.88
N PHE A 155 8.39 -2.79 8.01
CA PHE A 155 8.86 -3.89 7.17
C PHE A 155 8.09 -4.04 5.84
N THR A 156 7.03 -3.27 5.63
CA THR A 156 6.25 -3.28 4.39
C THR A 156 6.38 -1.95 3.66
N MET A 157 5.63 -0.93 4.08
CA MET A 157 5.50 0.32 3.34
C MET A 157 6.81 1.13 3.36
N VAL A 158 7.50 1.22 4.50
CA VAL A 158 8.79 1.93 4.59
C VAL A 158 9.83 1.23 3.72
N PHE A 159 9.98 -0.09 3.88
CA PHE A 159 10.89 -0.88 3.04
C PHE A 159 10.60 -0.72 1.54
N THR A 160 9.34 -0.87 1.14
CA THR A 160 8.89 -0.73 -0.26
C THR A 160 9.16 0.69 -0.80
N SER A 161 8.93 1.71 0.02
CA SER A 161 9.17 3.12 -0.34
C SER A 161 10.66 3.41 -0.51
N VAL A 162 11.50 2.86 0.37
CA VAL A 162 12.97 2.96 0.26
C VAL A 162 13.46 2.30 -1.02
N LEU A 163 13.00 1.07 -1.32
CA LEU A 163 13.37 0.39 -2.56
C LEU A 163 12.94 1.19 -3.80
N ALA A 164 11.72 1.75 -3.80
CA ALA A 164 11.22 2.56 -4.91
C ALA A 164 12.02 3.86 -5.08
N ALA A 165 12.38 4.52 -3.97
CA ALA A 165 13.18 5.74 -3.99
C ALA A 165 14.62 5.47 -4.47
N LEU A 166 15.25 4.38 -4.00
CA LEU A 166 16.57 3.96 -4.47
C LEU A 166 16.55 3.65 -5.96
N ARG A 167 15.53 2.93 -6.45
CA ARG A 167 15.37 2.65 -7.87
C ARG A 167 15.20 3.92 -8.71
N LEU A 168 14.42 4.88 -8.21
CA LEU A 168 14.22 6.17 -8.87
C LEU A 168 15.52 7.00 -8.93
N ALA A 169 16.38 6.88 -7.90
CA ALA A 169 17.68 7.55 -7.84
C ALA A 169 18.71 6.89 -8.76
N THR A 170 18.76 5.55 -8.85
CA THR A 170 19.69 4.86 -9.77
C THR A 170 19.34 5.12 -11.23
N ASP A 171 18.04 5.09 -11.58
CA ASP A 171 17.57 5.40 -12.93
C ASP A 171 17.89 6.86 -13.35
N ALA A 172 18.23 7.73 -12.39
CA ALA A 172 18.68 9.09 -12.63
C ALA A 172 20.19 9.21 -12.88
N ALA A 173 21.00 8.32 -12.32
CA ALA A 173 22.45 8.30 -12.48
C ALA A 173 22.88 7.68 -13.82
N ASP A 174 22.06 6.77 -14.37
CA ASP A 174 22.34 6.07 -15.64
C ASP A 174 21.92 6.86 -16.90
N ARG A 175 21.49 8.13 -16.77
CA ARG A 175 21.05 9.00 -17.89
C ARG A 175 21.95 10.21 -18.04
#